data_AF-A0A3D0P1F1-F1
#
_entry.id   AF-A0A3D0P1F1-F1
#
_cell.length_a   1.000
_cell.length_b   1.000
_cell.length_c   1.000
_cell.angle_alpha   90.00
_cell.angle_beta   90.00
_cell.angle_gamma   90.00
#
_symmetry.space_group_name_H-M   'P 1'
#
loop_
_entity.id
_entity.type
_entity.pdbx_description
1 polymer ?
#
loop_
_entity_poly.entity_id
_entity_poly.type
_entity_poly.pdbx_seq_one_letter_code
_entity_poly.pdbx_strand_id
1 'polypeptide(L)'
;MSVFGAYKYFFYRTYRWQLEMFGEGENPKFVGILANTMCIGFNALTLLVWFQILTGYLIKVEKVYVIAGCLTLLLLNCLIFFYNNKADAIIAEFASESRIERKRRTIWCWIYVIATFAFFLGSVLVLSPKTST
;
A
#
# COMPACT_ATOMS: atom_id res chain seq x y z
N MET A 1 -16.11 3.95 -4.26
CA MET A 1 -14.78 4.62 -4.25
C MET A 1 -13.90 3.84 -5.21
N SER A 2 -13.13 4.50 -6.09
CA SER A 2 -12.20 3.79 -6.98
C SER A 2 -11.01 3.23 -6.20
N VAL A 3 -10.26 2.28 -6.79
CA VAL A 3 -9.01 1.76 -6.19
C VAL A 3 -8.01 2.89 -5.96
N PHE A 4 -7.84 3.78 -6.93
CA PHE A 4 -7.00 4.96 -6.78
C PHE A 4 -7.51 5.93 -5.69
N GLY A 5 -8.84 6.07 -5.55
CA GLY A 5 -9.44 6.81 -4.44
C GLY A 5 -9.16 6.19 -3.09
N ALA A 6 -9.23 4.85 -2.98
CA ALA A 6 -8.90 4.12 -1.75
C ALA A 6 -7.42 4.24 -1.40
N TYR A 7 -6.54 4.17 -2.40
CA TYR A 7 -5.11 4.40 -2.28
C TYR A 7 -4.78 5.80 -1.71
N LYS A 8 -5.35 6.87 -2.29
CA LYS A 8 -5.16 8.25 -1.79
C LYS A 8 -5.72 8.40 -0.37
N TYR A 9 -6.90 7.84 -0.13
CA TYR A 9 -7.55 7.93 1.17
C TYR A 9 -6.81 7.12 2.25
N PHE A 10 -6.16 6.01 1.89
CA PHE A 10 -5.33 5.25 2.82
C PHE A 10 -4.14 6.07 3.29
N PHE A 11 -3.42 6.73 2.38
CA PHE A 11 -2.39 7.72 2.74
C PHE A 11 -2.93 8.79 3.68
N TYR A 12 -4.07 9.39 3.36
CA TYR A 12 -4.66 10.42 4.21
C TYR A 12 -4.99 9.90 5.61
N ARG A 13 -5.55 8.68 5.71
CA ARG A 13 -5.96 8.12 7.00
C ARG A 13 -4.76 7.78 7.87
N THR A 14 -3.69 7.23 7.31
CA THR A 14 -2.43 6.96 8.05
C THR A 14 -1.72 8.26 8.44
N TYR A 15 -1.68 9.25 7.55
CA TYR A 15 -1.22 10.60 7.88
C TYR A 15 -1.97 11.19 9.09
N ARG A 16 -3.31 11.19 9.04
CA ARG A 16 -4.15 11.72 10.13
C ARG A 16 -3.96 10.95 11.42
N TRP A 17 -3.89 9.64 11.36
CA TRP A 17 -3.67 8.79 12.53
C TRP A 17 -2.31 9.05 13.17
N GLN A 18 -1.25 9.16 12.37
CA GLN A 18 0.09 9.49 12.86
C GLN A 18 0.12 10.89 13.50
N LEU A 19 -0.51 11.87 12.85
CA LEU A 19 -0.64 13.24 13.39
C LEU A 19 -1.41 13.26 14.72
N GLU A 20 -2.51 12.50 14.81
CA GLU A 20 -3.35 12.40 16.01
C GLU A 20 -2.62 11.71 17.18
N MET A 21 -1.72 10.75 16.90
CA MET A 21 -1.00 10.01 17.94
C MET A 21 0.32 10.64 18.38
N PHE A 22 1.07 11.25 17.44
CA PHE A 22 2.46 11.66 17.68
C PHE A 22 2.73 13.14 17.39
N GLY A 23 1.75 13.88 16.86
CA GLY A 23 1.91 15.29 16.51
C GLY A 23 2.73 15.52 15.22
N GLU A 24 3.07 16.78 14.95
CA GLU A 24 3.71 17.20 13.69
C GLU A 24 5.21 16.88 13.61
N GLY A 25 5.87 16.61 14.75
CA GLY A 25 7.32 16.41 14.82
C GLY A 25 7.84 15.12 14.16
N GLU A 26 6.99 14.12 13.95
CA GLU A 26 7.37 12.76 13.52
C GLU A 26 7.14 12.49 12.01
N ASN A 27 7.18 13.54 11.18
CA ASN A 27 6.91 13.51 9.73
C ASN A 27 5.72 12.59 9.33
N PRO A 28 4.47 12.96 9.70
CA PRO A 28 3.29 12.14 9.43
C PRO A 28 3.06 11.80 7.95
N LYS A 29 3.51 12.68 7.04
CA LYS A 29 3.41 12.46 5.59
C LYS A 29 4.25 11.26 5.17
N PHE A 30 5.49 11.15 5.67
CA PHE A 30 6.37 10.04 5.35
C PHE A 30 5.79 8.70 5.82
N VAL A 31 5.21 8.64 7.02
CA VAL A 31 4.53 7.42 7.52
C VAL A 31 3.37 7.02 6.61
N GLY A 32 2.57 7.99 6.17
CA GLY A 32 1.50 7.75 5.20
C GLY A 32 2.02 7.18 3.88
N ILE A 33 3.12 7.74 3.35
CA ILE A 33 3.77 7.26 2.11
C ILE A 33 4.32 5.85 2.31
N LEU A 34 4.98 5.57 3.45
CA LEU A 34 5.54 4.27 3.76
C LEU A 34 4.45 3.19 3.79
N ALA A 35 3.35 3.43 4.51
CA ALA A 35 2.22 2.52 4.56
C ALA A 35 1.64 2.26 3.16
N ASN A 36 1.49 3.31 2.35
CA ASN A 36 0.97 3.17 1.00
C ASN A 36 1.92 2.41 0.07
N THR A 37 3.23 2.60 0.26
CA THR A 37 4.29 1.87 -0.45
C THR A 37 4.19 0.37 -0.16
N MET A 38 3.94 -0.02 1.09
CA MET A 38 3.73 -1.43 1.44
C MET A 38 2.57 -2.04 0.67
N CYS A 39 1.42 -1.35 0.57
CA CYS A 39 0.29 -1.84 -0.23
C CYS A 39 0.64 -2.00 -1.72
N ILE A 40 1.39 -1.06 -2.31
CA ILE A 40 1.88 -1.21 -3.70
C ILE A 40 2.79 -2.44 -3.81
N GLY A 41 3.73 -2.60 -2.87
CA GLY A 41 4.65 -3.73 -2.83
C GLY A 41 3.92 -5.08 -2.78
N PHE A 42 2.94 -5.23 -1.89
CA PHE A 42 2.14 -6.46 -1.81
C PHE A 42 1.32 -6.73 -3.08
N ASN A 43 0.77 -5.69 -3.71
CA ASN A 43 0.08 -5.85 -4.99
C ASN A 43 1.05 -6.29 -6.11
N ALA A 44 2.24 -5.71 -6.18
CA ALA A 44 3.27 -6.12 -7.14
C ALA A 44 3.75 -7.56 -6.90
N LEU A 45 3.97 -7.95 -5.64
CA LEU A 45 4.33 -9.31 -5.26
C LEU A 45 3.20 -10.30 -5.59
N THR A 46 1.94 -9.91 -5.41
CA THR A 46 0.78 -10.72 -5.79
C THR A 46 0.81 -11.03 -7.29
N LEU A 47 1.03 -10.00 -8.13
CA LEU A 47 1.14 -10.19 -9.58
C LEU A 47 2.32 -11.11 -9.95
N LEU A 48 3.45 -10.97 -9.26
CA LEU A 48 4.61 -11.81 -9.48
C LEU A 48 4.35 -13.28 -9.08
N VAL A 49 3.63 -13.52 -7.98
CA VAL A 49 3.21 -14.88 -7.59
C VAL A 49 2.29 -15.48 -8.65
N TRP A 50 1.28 -14.74 -9.12
CA TRP A 50 0.39 -15.21 -10.18
C TRP A 50 1.12 -15.50 -11.49
N PHE A 51 2.10 -14.67 -11.86
CA PHE A 51 2.96 -14.94 -13.01
C PHE A 51 3.66 -16.30 -12.88
N GLN A 52 4.23 -16.61 -11.72
CA GLN A 52 4.88 -17.91 -11.47
C GLN A 52 3.88 -19.07 -11.53
N ILE A 53 2.68 -18.92 -10.97
CA ILE A 53 1.62 -19.94 -11.02
C ILE A 53 1.19 -20.21 -12.47
N LEU A 54 0.99 -19.16 -13.26
CA LEU A 54 0.46 -19.27 -14.62
C LEU A 54 1.50 -19.76 -15.64
N THR A 55 2.77 -19.42 -15.44
CA THR A 55 3.85 -19.78 -16.38
C THR A 55 4.65 -21.01 -15.95
N GLY A 56 4.56 -21.41 -14.68
CA GLY A 56 5.44 -22.41 -14.07
C GLY A 56 6.89 -21.93 -13.91
N TYR A 57 7.22 -20.70 -14.30
CA TYR A 57 8.56 -20.15 -14.17
C TYR A 57 8.84 -19.73 -12.73
N LEU A 58 9.79 -20.39 -12.07
CA LEU A 58 10.19 -20.04 -10.71
C LEU A 58 11.21 -18.89 -10.71
N ILE A 59 10.80 -17.75 -10.19
CA ILE A 59 11.67 -16.58 -10.07
C ILE A 59 12.48 -16.72 -8.78
N LYS A 60 13.77 -17.01 -8.92
CA LYS A 60 14.73 -16.97 -7.80
C LYS A 60 15.36 -15.59 -7.75
N VAL A 61 15.02 -14.82 -6.72
CA VAL A 61 15.58 -13.49 -6.48
C VAL A 61 16.44 -13.53 -5.22
N GLU A 62 17.67 -13.03 -5.29
CA GLU A 62 18.49 -12.85 -4.10
C GLU A 62 17.91 -11.77 -3.18
N LYS A 63 18.09 -11.94 -1.87
CA LYS A 63 17.54 -11.02 -0.86
C LYS A 63 17.95 -9.56 -1.10
N VAL A 64 19.18 -9.34 -1.58
CA VAL A 64 19.69 -7.99 -1.87
C VAL A 64 18.86 -7.27 -2.93
N TYR A 65 18.42 -7.96 -3.99
CA TYR A 65 17.60 -7.37 -5.03
C TYR A 65 16.17 -7.11 -4.56
N VAL A 66 15.64 -7.94 -3.66
CA VAL A 66 14.33 -7.69 -3.02
C VAL A 66 14.40 -6.41 -2.19
N ILE A 67 15.43 -6.27 -1.35
CA ILE A 67 15.63 -5.07 -0.53
C ILE A 67 15.82 -3.83 -1.41
N ALA A 68 16.68 -3.92 -2.43
CA ALA A 68 16.92 -2.83 -3.37
C ALA A 68 15.62 -2.43 -4.11
N GLY A 69 14.81 -3.41 -4.51
CA GLY A 69 13.50 -3.18 -5.13
C GLY A 69 12.52 -2.46 -4.20
N CYS A 70 12.43 -2.88 -2.93
CA CYS A 70 11.60 -2.21 -1.92
C CYS A 70 12.04 -0.75 -1.68
N LEU A 71 13.35 -0.51 -1.55
CA LEU A 71 13.89 0.83 -1.37
C LEU A 71 13.67 1.71 -2.61
N THR A 72 13.83 1.15 -3.80
CA THR A 72 13.56 1.85 -5.06
C THR A 72 12.09 2.23 -5.17
N LEU A 73 11.18 1.29 -4.84
CA LEU A 73 9.74 1.56 -4.84
C LEU A 73 9.36 2.65 -3.84
N LEU A 74 9.93 2.62 -2.63
CA LEU A 74 9.74 3.66 -1.62
C LEU A 74 10.25 5.02 -2.13
N LEU A 75 11.45 5.06 -2.70
CA LEU A 75 12.03 6.28 -3.25
C LEU A 75 11.13 6.87 -4.35
N LEU A 76 10.69 6.04 -5.30
CA LEU A 76 9.78 6.48 -6.36
C LEU A 76 8.45 6.99 -5.80
N ASN A 77 7.89 6.31 -4.80
CA ASN A 77 6.63 6.74 -4.20
C ASN A 77 6.80 8.06 -3.41
N CYS A 78 7.90 8.22 -2.69
CA CYS A 78 8.28 9.50 -2.07
C CYS A 78 8.38 10.60 -3.12
N LEU A 79 9.11 10.38 -4.21
CA LEU A 79 9.23 11.35 -5.29
C LEU A 79 7.86 11.73 -5.86
N ILE A 80 6.96 10.76 -6.09
CA ILE A 80 5.62 11.04 -6.61
C ILE A 80 4.79 11.88 -5.62
N PHE A 81 4.83 11.59 -4.33
CA PHE A 81 4.03 12.30 -3.32
C PHE A 81 4.57 13.70 -3.02
N PHE A 82 5.89 13.88 -3.03
CA PHE A 82 6.52 15.18 -2.80
C PHE A 82 6.58 16.04 -4.08
N TYR A 83 6.61 15.41 -5.26
CA TYR A 83 6.56 16.14 -6.53
C TYR A 83 5.23 16.87 -6.66
N ASN A 84 5.32 18.17 -6.98
CA ASN A 84 4.16 19.03 -7.21
C ASN A 84 3.15 19.05 -6.04
N ASN A 85 3.62 18.90 -4.80
CA ASN A 85 2.81 18.95 -3.58
C ASN A 85 1.60 18.00 -3.60
N LYS A 86 1.72 16.84 -4.26
CA LYS A 86 0.61 15.86 -4.34
C LYS A 86 0.12 15.40 -2.97
N ALA A 87 1.03 15.20 -2.02
CA ALA A 87 0.67 14.87 -0.65
C ALA A 87 -0.29 15.91 -0.04
N ASP A 88 0.02 17.19 -0.21
CA ASP A 88 -0.81 18.29 0.30
C ASP A 88 -2.15 18.39 -0.42
N ALA A 89 -2.16 18.17 -1.73
CA ALA A 89 -3.40 18.11 -2.51
C ALA A 89 -4.33 16.99 -2.01
N ILE A 90 -3.80 15.82 -1.68
CA ILE A 90 -4.58 14.70 -1.13
C ILE A 90 -5.10 15.03 0.27
N ILE A 91 -4.29 15.68 1.12
CA ILE A 91 -4.72 16.11 2.45
C ILE A 91 -5.87 17.11 2.33
N ALA A 92 -5.75 18.10 1.44
CA ALA A 92 -6.79 19.09 1.19
C ALA A 92 -8.09 18.46 0.65
N GLU A 93 -8.00 17.47 -0.24
CA GLU A 93 -9.15 16.75 -0.81
C GLU A 93 -10.05 16.10 0.26
N PHE A 94 -9.45 15.62 1.36
CA PHE A 94 -10.18 14.90 2.41
C PHE A 94 -10.34 15.67 3.73
N ALA A 95 -9.79 16.89 3.82
CA ALA A 95 -9.80 17.69 5.05
C ALA A 95 -11.21 18.05 5.54
N SER A 96 -12.13 18.33 4.61
CA SER A 96 -13.48 18.84 4.90
C SER A 96 -14.57 17.78 4.79
N GLU A 97 -14.24 16.50 4.91
CA GLU A 97 -15.25 15.44 4.77
C GLU A 97 -16.23 15.37 5.96
N SER A 98 -17.50 15.12 5.65
CA SER A 98 -18.52 14.90 6.67
C SER A 98 -18.30 13.58 7.43
N ARG A 99 -18.91 13.44 8.61
CA ARG A 99 -18.84 12.20 9.41
C ARG A 99 -19.33 10.96 8.64
N ILE A 100 -20.36 11.13 7.82
CA ILE A 100 -20.94 10.05 7.01
C ILE A 100 -19.98 9.63 5.90
N GLU A 101 -19.39 10.60 5.20
CA GLU A 101 -18.40 10.33 4.14
C GLU A 101 -17.15 9.66 4.69
N ARG A 102 -16.64 10.17 5.82
CA ARG A 102 -15.50 9.57 6.53
C ARG A 102 -15.74 8.11 6.84
N LYS A 103 -16.92 7.77 7.41
CA LYS A 103 -17.26 6.38 7.74
C LYS A 103 -17.26 5.51 6.48
N ARG A 104 -17.92 5.95 5.41
CA ARG A 104 -18.01 5.22 4.13
C ARG A 104 -16.63 5.02 3.50
N ARG A 105 -15.81 6.07 3.40
CA ARG A 105 -14.46 6.00 2.81
C ARG A 105 -13.52 5.16 3.66
N THR A 106 -13.62 5.22 4.98
CA THR A 106 -12.85 4.37 5.90
C THR A 106 -13.17 2.89 5.71
N ILE A 107 -14.44 2.52 5.50
CA ILE A 107 -14.81 1.13 5.19
C ILE A 107 -14.14 0.69 3.88
N TRP A 108 -14.27 1.48 2.82
CA TRP A 108 -13.64 1.18 1.53
C TRP A 108 -12.10 1.11 1.61
N CYS A 109 -11.49 1.95 2.45
CA CYS A 109 -10.07 1.93 2.74
C CYS A 109 -9.63 0.61 3.36
N TRP A 110 -10.35 0.14 4.38
CA TRP A 110 -10.04 -1.13 5.03
C TRP A 110 -10.30 -2.32 4.12
N ILE A 111 -11.36 -2.28 3.29
CA ILE A 111 -11.58 -3.30 2.25
C ILE A 111 -10.36 -3.37 1.32
N TYR A 112 -9.85 -2.24 0.86
CA TYR A 112 -8.65 -2.19 0.01
C TYR A 112 -7.41 -2.81 0.68
N VAL A 113 -7.14 -2.43 1.93
CA VAL A 113 -5.99 -2.94 2.69
C VAL A 113 -6.13 -4.43 2.93
N ILE A 114 -7.27 -4.88 3.49
CA ILE A 114 -7.53 -6.29 3.77
C ILE A 114 -7.47 -7.12 2.50
N ALA A 115 -8.06 -6.66 1.40
CA ALA A 115 -7.99 -7.35 0.11
C ALA A 115 -6.54 -7.47 -0.37
N THR A 116 -5.73 -6.41 -0.29
CA THR A 116 -4.31 -6.44 -0.68
C THR A 116 -3.55 -7.56 0.04
N PHE A 117 -3.71 -7.65 1.37
CA PHE A 117 -3.05 -8.71 2.16
C PHE A 117 -3.66 -10.10 1.90
N ALA A 118 -4.99 -10.20 1.84
CA ALA A 118 -5.68 -11.47 1.62
C ALA A 118 -5.35 -12.07 0.26
N PHE A 119 -5.30 -11.26 -0.81
CA PHE A 119 -4.90 -11.72 -2.13
C PHE A 119 -3.44 -12.16 -2.16
N PHE A 120 -2.54 -11.40 -1.57
CA PHE A 120 -1.13 -11.80 -1.50
C PHE A 120 -0.96 -13.13 -0.76
N LEU A 121 -1.48 -13.23 0.47
CA LEU A 121 -1.38 -14.44 1.29
C LEU A 121 -2.06 -15.63 0.63
N GLY A 122 -3.27 -15.45 0.09
CA GLY A 122 -3.98 -16.50 -0.65
C GLY A 122 -3.18 -16.99 -1.86
N SER A 123 -2.55 -16.08 -2.61
CA SER A 123 -1.72 -16.44 -3.78
C SER A 123 -0.48 -17.21 -3.36
N VAL A 124 0.17 -16.82 -2.27
CA VAL A 124 1.33 -17.54 -1.72
C VAL A 124 0.94 -18.94 -1.25
N LEU A 125 -0.23 -19.10 -0.62
CA LEU A 125 -0.74 -20.41 -0.19
C LEU A 125 -1.05 -21.33 -1.38
N VAL A 126 -1.48 -20.78 -2.52
CA VAL A 126 -1.69 -21.55 -3.75
C VAL A 126 -0.36 -21.97 -4.38
N LEU A 127 0.63 -21.06 -4.40
CA LEU A 127 1.97 -21.36 -4.95
C LEU A 127 2.76 -22.33 -4.05
N SER A 128 2.60 -22.24 -2.74
CA SER A 128 3.19 -23.18 -1.79
C SER A 128 2.64 -24.56 -2.12
N PRO A 129 3.47 -25.51 -2.60
CA PRO A 129 2.97 -26.84 -2.88
C PRO A 129 2.35 -27.37 -1.60
N LYS A 130 1.25 -28.13 -1.71
CA LYS A 130 0.91 -29.11 -0.68
C LYS A 130 2.17 -29.93 -0.49
N THR A 131 2.93 -29.66 0.57
CA THR A 131 4.02 -30.51 1.02
C THR A 131 3.36 -31.84 1.32
N SER A 132 3.42 -32.72 0.33
CA SER A 132 2.97 -34.11 0.39
C SER A 132 3.70 -34.79 1.54
N THR A 133 3.01 -34.92 2.67
CA THR A 133 3.18 -36.06 3.58
C THR A 133 2.56 -37.30 2.95
#